data_AF-A0A7R9JZP7-F1
#
_entry.id   AF-A0A7R9JZP7-F1
#
_cell.length_a   1.000
_cell.length_b   1.000
_cell.length_c   1.000
_cell.angle_alpha   90.00
_cell.angle_beta   90.00
_cell.angle_gamma   90.00
#
_symmetry.space_group_name_H-M   'P 1'
#
loop_
_entity.id
_entity.type
_entity.pdbx_description
1 polymer ?
#
loop_
_entity_poly.entity_id
_entity_poly.type
_entity_poly.pdbx_seq_one_letter_code
_entity_poly.pdbx_strand_id
1 'polypeptide(L)'
;MSLGFSCLHIYHVSTMFENDRHFSHLSTLEREMTFRTEMGLYYSYYKTLIEAPTIYEGLYNLTHDNFTEYPLTINTLQRFNLYPEVLAAFLYHAYLKTMNYLGRPTKQCWQVERGQGLSPVTSCEGPGDPIYFYLEFVWIFAGLTVMVIFIYGTFLSDSVAGGFLSVICFFYNHNECTRVQWSPPLRENFSYPFILMEMYCISMLKVAWCTWTVLVTWQFSQFVLTTQLVVLVFMFTLNLIDKLTLLVIVFGQIIGVILADIALFGNEMLLCSVFTCMLICIPIFVLCLEHLFEQSLVYYRLFTLTLLCLAAILLKIKMTILFGNADDSHVIYIILSKLSKYKDFHTLLYTCAPEFDFLPMETVQKLGETFLLPAAGVALLTVMATWLYKFLVSNLETSGKSFLGEYRNVELEQLLTWVNTMTTPKAVFAGPMPVMANLMLSTRRPIVNHPHYENAALRFVL
;
A
#
# COMPACT_ATOMS: atom_id res chain seq x y z
N MET A 1 6.23 -4.27 24.15
CA MET A 1 7.29 -3.42 23.59
C MET A 1 6.73 -2.36 22.64
N SER A 2 5.99 -2.75 21.58
CA SER A 2 5.37 -1.81 20.64
C SER A 2 4.51 -0.71 21.29
N LEU A 3 3.67 -1.05 22.28
CA LEU A 3 2.88 -0.07 23.05
C LEU A 3 3.76 0.94 23.81
N GLY A 4 4.93 0.51 24.31
CA GLY A 4 5.86 1.41 25.01
C GLY A 4 6.42 2.48 24.07
N PHE A 5 6.76 2.10 22.82
CA PHE A 5 7.17 3.05 21.80
C PHE A 5 6.04 3.98 21.36
N SER A 6 4.81 3.46 21.31
CA SER A 6 3.62 4.27 21.03
C SER A 6 3.45 5.39 22.07
N CYS A 7 3.49 5.04 23.37
CA CYS A 7 3.43 6.02 24.46
C CYS A 7 4.60 7.01 24.43
N LEU A 8 5.80 6.54 24.11
CA LEU A 8 6.98 7.41 23.98
C LEU A 8 6.77 8.45 22.87
N HIS A 9 6.22 8.03 21.72
CA HIS A 9 5.96 8.94 20.61
C HIS A 9 4.87 9.96 20.94
N ILE A 10 3.77 9.53 21.58
CA ILE A 10 2.71 10.43 22.07
C ILE A 10 3.32 11.52 22.97
N TYR A 11 4.14 11.10 23.94
CA TYR A 11 4.80 12.04 24.86
C TYR A 11 5.80 12.97 24.12
N HIS A 12 6.58 12.42 23.19
CA HIS A 12 7.55 13.20 22.43
C HIS A 12 6.88 14.30 21.60
N VAL A 13 5.84 13.95 20.84
CA VAL A 13 5.19 14.89 19.93
C VAL A 13 4.37 15.94 20.69
N SER A 14 3.64 15.54 21.74
CA SER A 14 2.93 16.49 22.61
C SER A 14 3.89 17.49 23.27
N THR A 15 5.04 17.02 23.76
CA THR A 15 6.07 17.88 24.35
C THR A 15 6.69 18.84 23.32
N MET A 16 6.95 18.38 22.09
CA MET A 16 7.46 19.25 21.03
C MET A 16 6.45 20.33 20.63
N PHE A 17 5.17 19.95 20.50
CA PHE A 17 4.10 20.90 20.20
C PHE A 17 3.98 21.97 21.29
N GLU A 18 4.01 21.57 22.56
CA GLU A 18 3.95 22.50 23.68
C GLU A 18 5.18 23.42 23.75
N ASN A 19 6.38 22.89 23.49
CA ASN A 19 7.61 23.68 23.49
C ASN A 19 7.67 24.70 22.34
N ASP A 20 7.07 24.40 21.20
CA ASP A 20 7.05 25.32 20.05
C ASP A 20 5.98 26.41 20.20
N ARG A 21 4.77 26.02 20.63
CA ARG A 21 3.61 26.92 20.61
C ARG A 21 3.29 27.56 21.95
N HIS A 22 3.82 27.02 23.05
CA HIS A 22 3.41 27.36 24.41
C HIS A 22 1.88 27.37 24.53
N PHE A 23 1.27 26.29 24.03
CA PHE A 23 -0.17 26.19 23.80
C PHE A 23 -0.98 26.33 25.09
N SER A 24 -0.39 25.90 26.20
CA SER A 24 -0.86 26.10 27.57
C SER A 24 -1.22 27.55 27.92
N HIS A 25 -0.36 28.48 27.50
CA HIS A 25 -0.46 29.90 27.84
C HIS A 25 -1.41 30.69 26.94
N LEU A 26 -1.86 30.11 25.83
CA LEU A 26 -2.74 30.77 24.88
C LEU A 26 -4.20 30.74 25.34
N SER A 27 -4.94 31.81 25.03
CA SER A 27 -6.40 31.83 25.16
C SER A 27 -7.06 30.93 24.12
N THR A 28 -8.34 30.57 24.33
CA THR A 28 -9.10 29.73 23.37
C THR A 28 -9.09 30.30 21.95
N LEU A 29 -9.29 31.61 21.79
CA LEU A 29 -9.26 32.25 20.47
C LEU A 29 -7.85 32.20 19.86
N GLU A 30 -6.81 32.47 20.66
CA GLU A 30 -5.42 32.41 20.19
C GLU A 30 -5.04 30.98 19.76
N ARG A 31 -5.51 29.97 20.48
CA ARG A 31 -5.37 28.55 20.09
C ARG A 31 -6.02 28.26 18.76
N GLU A 32 -7.26 28.69 18.55
CA GLU A 32 -7.95 28.51 17.26
C GLU A 32 -7.19 29.20 16.12
N MET A 33 -6.62 30.39 16.36
CA MET A 33 -5.79 31.09 15.37
C MET A 33 -4.46 30.38 15.04
N THR A 34 -3.99 29.47 15.90
CA THR A 34 -2.79 28.66 15.58
C THR A 34 -3.07 27.62 14.49
N PHE A 35 -4.32 27.17 14.36
CA PHE A 35 -4.74 26.24 13.32
C PHE A 35 -4.94 26.98 11.99
N ARG A 36 -3.83 27.08 11.25
CA ARG A 36 -3.81 27.72 9.93
C ARG A 36 -4.28 26.75 8.83
N THR A 37 -4.65 27.32 7.69
CA THR A 37 -5.00 26.58 6.46
C THR A 37 -6.06 25.50 6.70
N GLU A 38 -5.80 24.27 6.28
CA GLU A 38 -6.72 23.14 6.36
C GLU A 38 -6.98 22.71 7.82
N MET A 39 -6.04 22.97 8.74
CA MET A 39 -6.18 22.56 10.13
C MET A 39 -7.37 23.24 10.80
N GLY A 40 -7.53 24.54 10.54
CA GLY A 40 -8.65 25.32 11.08
C GLY A 40 -9.98 24.88 10.47
N LEU A 41 -9.98 24.48 9.20
CA LEU A 41 -11.16 23.94 8.51
C LEU A 41 -11.58 22.59 9.10
N TYR A 42 -10.67 21.65 9.32
CA TYR A 42 -11.02 20.36 9.92
C TYR A 42 -11.46 20.49 11.37
N TYR A 43 -10.77 21.34 12.14
CA TYR A 43 -11.16 21.61 13.52
C TYR A 43 -12.54 22.28 13.62
N SER A 44 -12.93 23.12 12.66
CA SER A 44 -14.27 23.75 12.68
C SER A 44 -15.39 22.73 12.51
N TYR A 45 -15.22 21.69 11.68
CA TYR A 45 -16.19 20.60 11.57
C TYR A 45 -16.31 19.79 12.87
N TYR A 46 -15.18 19.48 13.51
CA TYR A 46 -15.17 18.87 14.84
C TYR A 46 -15.91 19.76 15.87
N LYS A 47 -15.67 21.08 15.83
CA LYS A 47 -16.33 22.06 16.69
C LYS A 47 -17.86 22.07 16.49
N THR A 48 -18.33 22.06 15.24
CA THR A 48 -19.76 21.97 14.92
C THR A 48 -20.41 20.70 15.52
N LEU A 49 -19.70 19.57 15.51
CA LEU A 49 -20.20 18.32 16.06
C LEU A 49 -20.34 18.33 17.59
N ILE A 50 -19.41 18.98 18.31
CA ILE A 50 -19.40 19.03 19.77
C ILE A 50 -20.28 20.14 20.35
N GLU A 51 -20.53 21.21 19.58
CA GLU A 51 -21.40 22.31 19.99
C GLU A 51 -22.88 21.99 19.75
N ALA A 52 -23.16 21.05 18.84
CA ALA A 52 -24.51 20.55 18.61
C ALA A 52 -25.05 19.83 19.87
N PRO A 53 -26.35 20.00 20.21
CA PRO A 53 -26.92 19.38 21.40
C PRO A 53 -27.03 17.85 21.28
N THR A 54 -27.06 17.33 20.05
CA THR A 54 -27.02 15.90 19.75
C THR A 54 -26.07 15.61 18.60
N ILE A 55 -25.42 14.44 18.63
CA ILE A 55 -24.52 13.99 17.54
C ILE A 55 -25.27 13.87 16.21
N TYR A 56 -26.55 13.48 16.24
CA TYR A 56 -27.37 13.40 15.03
C TYR A 56 -27.58 14.77 14.39
N GLU A 57 -27.86 15.79 15.18
CA GLU A 57 -27.99 17.16 14.68
C GLU A 57 -26.65 17.69 14.16
N GLY A 58 -25.54 17.40 14.85
CA GLY A 58 -24.19 17.72 14.35
C GLY A 58 -23.90 17.05 13.00
N LEU A 59 -24.23 15.77 12.84
CA LEU A 59 -24.09 15.06 11.56
C LEU A 59 -25.02 15.62 10.47
N TYR A 60 -26.24 16.01 10.84
CA TYR A 60 -27.17 16.66 9.92
C TYR A 60 -26.58 17.99 9.42
N ASN A 61 -26.02 18.80 10.31
CA ASN A 61 -25.37 20.07 9.96
C ASN A 61 -24.15 19.87 9.04
N LEU A 62 -23.36 18.79 9.24
CA LEU A 62 -22.25 18.47 8.34
C LEU A 62 -22.71 17.97 6.96
N THR A 63 -23.78 17.19 6.89
CA THR A 63 -24.29 16.66 5.60
C THR A 63 -25.03 17.72 4.78
N HIS A 64 -25.54 18.77 5.42
CA HIS A 64 -26.25 19.90 4.80
C HIS A 64 -25.54 21.22 5.10
N ASP A 65 -24.22 21.25 4.91
CA ASP A 65 -23.43 22.44 5.22
C ASP A 65 -23.59 23.51 4.13
N ASN A 66 -23.94 24.72 4.54
CA ASN A 66 -24.05 25.89 3.68
C ASN A 66 -22.94 26.92 3.91
N PHE A 67 -22.02 26.68 4.86
CA PHE A 67 -20.97 27.64 5.21
C PHE A 67 -19.68 27.44 4.42
N THR A 68 -19.30 26.21 4.11
CA THR A 68 -18.01 25.94 3.44
C THR A 68 -18.00 26.41 1.98
N GLU A 69 -19.05 26.09 1.21
CA GLU A 69 -19.15 26.40 -0.23
C GLU A 69 -20.38 27.27 -0.53
N TYR A 70 -20.57 28.35 0.24
CA TYR A 70 -21.71 29.25 0.06
C TYR A 70 -21.78 29.83 -1.38
N PRO A 71 -22.94 29.78 -2.07
CA PRO A 71 -24.29 29.51 -1.56
C PRO A 71 -24.78 28.06 -1.68
N LEU A 72 -23.92 27.11 -2.08
CA LEU A 72 -24.30 25.72 -2.27
C LEU A 72 -24.36 24.99 -0.93
N THR A 73 -25.31 24.05 -0.81
CA THR A 73 -25.35 23.10 0.31
C THR A 73 -24.60 21.84 -0.09
N ILE A 74 -23.55 21.50 0.64
CA ILE A 74 -22.70 20.35 0.34
C ILE A 74 -22.69 19.33 1.48
N ASN A 75 -22.46 18.07 1.12
CA ASN A 75 -22.17 17.02 2.08
C ASN A 75 -20.67 17.01 2.39
N THR A 76 -20.28 17.64 3.49
CA THR A 76 -18.86 17.76 3.88
C THR A 76 -18.25 16.42 4.28
N LEU A 77 -19.05 15.47 4.80
CA LEU A 77 -18.60 14.11 5.13
C LEU A 77 -18.18 13.34 3.87
N GLN A 78 -18.94 13.46 2.79
CA GLN A 78 -18.61 12.88 1.50
C GLN A 78 -17.43 13.59 0.84
N ARG A 79 -17.39 14.93 0.86
CA ARG A 79 -16.39 15.73 0.13
C ARG A 79 -15.00 15.67 0.76
N PHE A 80 -14.89 15.72 2.09
CA PHE A 80 -13.62 15.84 2.82
C PHE A 80 -13.27 14.61 3.69
N ASN A 81 -14.07 13.55 3.60
CA ASN A 81 -13.89 12.29 4.33
C ASN A 81 -13.86 12.44 5.86
N LEU A 82 -14.69 13.29 6.49
CA LEU A 82 -14.58 13.72 7.91
C LEU A 82 -14.86 12.65 9.02
N TYR A 83 -14.59 11.38 8.75
CA TYR A 83 -14.78 10.27 9.68
C TYR A 83 -13.93 10.33 10.96
N PRO A 84 -12.63 10.71 10.94
CA PRO A 84 -11.84 10.92 12.15
C PRO A 84 -12.45 11.93 13.11
N GLU A 85 -13.00 13.04 12.62
CA GLU A 85 -13.61 14.10 13.41
C GLU A 85 -14.95 13.66 13.99
N VAL A 86 -15.76 12.93 13.23
CA VAL A 86 -16.98 12.29 13.73
C VAL A 86 -16.66 11.32 14.87
N LEU A 87 -15.64 10.48 14.69
CA LEU A 87 -15.18 9.56 15.72
C LEU A 87 -14.66 10.31 16.95
N ALA A 88 -13.84 11.34 16.76
CA ALA A 88 -13.33 12.18 17.85
C ALA A 88 -14.47 12.83 18.63
N ALA A 89 -15.47 13.40 17.94
CA ALA A 89 -16.60 14.06 18.58
C ALA A 89 -17.47 13.05 19.34
N PHE A 90 -17.70 11.85 18.79
CA PHE A 90 -18.40 10.79 19.50
C PHE A 90 -17.66 10.39 20.78
N LEU A 91 -16.35 10.18 20.71
CA LEU A 91 -15.52 9.85 21.86
C LEU A 91 -15.48 10.97 22.90
N TYR A 92 -15.48 12.23 22.48
CA TYR A 92 -15.51 13.39 23.36
C TYR A 92 -16.82 13.45 24.17
N HIS A 93 -17.97 13.29 23.52
CA HIS A 93 -19.26 13.22 24.21
C HIS A 93 -19.33 12.06 25.20
N ALA A 94 -18.84 10.87 24.79
CA ALA A 94 -18.77 9.71 25.66
C ALA A 94 -17.86 9.94 26.87
N TYR A 95 -16.71 10.58 26.66
CA TYR A 95 -15.77 10.97 27.70
C TYR A 95 -16.41 11.93 28.70
N LEU A 96 -17.00 13.04 28.25
CA LEU A 96 -17.67 14.00 29.11
C LEU A 96 -18.81 13.38 29.91
N LYS A 97 -19.66 12.56 29.27
CA LYS A 97 -20.76 11.86 29.94
C LYS A 97 -20.24 10.92 31.04
N THR A 98 -19.17 10.19 30.75
CA THR A 98 -18.55 9.25 31.71
C THR A 98 -17.92 9.99 32.88
N MET A 99 -17.19 11.08 32.62
CA MET A 99 -16.53 11.85 33.67
C MET A 99 -17.50 12.63 34.53
N ASN A 100 -18.59 13.15 33.94
CA ASN A 100 -19.69 13.78 34.68
C ASN A 100 -20.39 12.76 35.59
N TYR A 101 -20.61 11.52 35.11
CA TYR A 101 -21.14 10.44 35.94
C TYR A 101 -20.22 10.09 37.11
N LEU A 102 -18.90 10.11 36.89
CA LEU A 102 -17.89 9.86 37.92
C LEU A 102 -17.61 11.07 38.83
N GLY A 103 -18.21 12.24 38.55
CA GLY A 103 -18.01 13.47 39.31
C GLY A 103 -16.57 14.01 39.30
N ARG A 104 -15.75 13.66 38.30
CA ARG A 104 -14.35 14.08 38.22
C ARG A 104 -14.20 15.33 37.34
N PRO A 105 -13.48 16.38 37.79
CA PRO A 105 -13.24 17.55 36.95
C PRO A 105 -12.38 17.17 35.74
N THR A 106 -12.81 17.60 34.55
CA THR A 106 -12.19 17.22 33.27
C THR A 106 -11.23 18.26 32.71
N LYS A 107 -11.27 19.49 33.23
CA LYS A 107 -10.39 20.59 32.86
C LYS A 107 -10.02 21.44 34.06
N GLN A 108 -8.83 22.03 34.02
CA GLN A 108 -8.34 23.00 35.00
C GLN A 108 -8.19 24.34 34.29
N CYS A 109 -8.66 25.42 34.90
CA CYS A 109 -8.62 26.75 34.28
C CYS A 109 -7.84 27.72 35.17
N TRP A 110 -7.05 28.57 34.54
CA TRP A 110 -6.28 29.64 35.18
C TRP A 110 -6.38 30.91 34.36
N GLN A 111 -5.99 32.04 34.97
CA GLN A 111 -5.90 33.31 34.26
C GLN A 111 -4.45 33.58 33.87
N VAL A 112 -4.23 33.89 32.60
CA VAL A 112 -2.92 34.26 32.05
C VAL A 112 -2.90 35.76 31.79
N GLU A 113 -1.90 36.45 32.33
CA GLU A 113 -1.65 37.86 32.05
C GLU A 113 -0.90 38.01 30.71
N ARG A 114 -1.44 38.83 29.79
CA ARG A 114 -0.88 39.02 28.44
C ARG A 114 0.10 40.20 28.33
N GLY A 115 0.56 40.74 29.46
CA GLY A 115 1.45 41.92 29.52
C GLY A 115 0.73 43.22 29.89
N GLN A 116 1.47 44.33 29.90
CA GLN A 116 1.00 45.62 30.44
C GLN A 116 -0.16 46.20 29.61
N GLY A 117 -1.31 46.41 30.26
CA GLY A 117 -2.48 47.09 29.69
C GLY A 117 -3.51 46.19 29.00
N LEU A 118 -3.31 44.87 28.97
CA LEU A 118 -4.29 43.92 28.43
C LEU A 118 -5.05 43.20 29.54
N SER A 119 -6.34 42.92 29.33
CA SER A 119 -7.12 42.13 30.27
C SER A 119 -6.60 40.69 30.36
N PRO A 120 -6.53 40.12 31.58
CA PRO A 120 -6.16 38.73 31.75
C PRO A 120 -7.19 37.83 31.07
N VAL A 121 -6.73 36.73 30.48
CA VAL A 121 -7.61 35.79 29.77
C VAL A 121 -7.61 34.45 30.48
N THR A 122 -8.79 33.84 30.56
CA THR A 122 -8.94 32.50 31.11
C THR A 122 -8.45 31.47 30.08
N SER A 123 -7.45 30.69 30.47
CA SER A 123 -6.96 29.51 29.74
C SER A 123 -7.38 28.26 30.51
N CYS A 124 -8.00 27.31 29.82
CA CYS A 124 -8.35 26.01 30.39
C CYS A 124 -7.51 24.91 29.72
N GLU A 125 -7.11 23.92 30.50
CA GLU A 125 -6.36 22.77 30.06
C GLU A 125 -7.00 21.45 30.46
N GLY A 126 -6.67 20.43 29.68
CA GLY A 126 -7.05 19.06 29.92
C GLY A 126 -8.04 18.53 28.89
N PRO A 127 -8.29 17.21 28.90
CA PRO A 127 -9.13 16.52 27.90
C PRO A 127 -10.60 16.93 27.96
N GLY A 128 -11.04 17.68 28.98
CA GLY A 128 -12.36 18.31 29.01
C GLY A 128 -12.48 19.59 28.19
N ASP A 129 -11.37 20.12 27.68
CA ASP A 129 -11.38 21.19 26.69
C ASP A 129 -11.35 20.58 25.27
N PRO A 130 -12.23 21.03 24.36
CA PRO A 130 -12.34 20.47 23.02
C PRO A 130 -11.04 20.36 22.23
N ILE A 131 -10.21 21.40 22.29
CA ILE A 131 -8.99 21.50 21.49
C ILE A 131 -7.98 20.47 21.98
N TYR A 132 -7.79 20.38 23.30
CA TYR A 132 -6.90 19.40 23.90
C TYR A 132 -7.35 17.98 23.64
N PHE A 133 -8.66 17.68 23.75
CA PHE A 133 -9.16 16.34 23.43
C PHE A 133 -8.86 15.96 21.97
N TYR A 134 -9.07 16.90 21.05
CA TYR A 134 -8.79 16.68 19.63
C TYR A 134 -7.30 16.46 19.36
N LEU A 135 -6.41 17.25 19.98
CA LEU A 135 -4.96 17.07 19.87
C LEU A 135 -4.51 15.73 20.46
N GLU A 136 -5.00 15.34 21.64
CA GLU A 136 -4.71 14.03 22.24
C GLU A 136 -5.16 12.89 21.33
N PHE A 137 -6.33 13.03 20.70
CA PHE A 137 -6.79 12.07 19.70
C PHE A 137 -5.81 11.96 18.53
N VAL A 138 -5.31 13.07 17.98
CA VAL A 138 -4.27 13.05 16.93
C VAL A 138 -2.98 12.38 17.42
N TRP A 139 -2.54 12.69 18.65
CA TRP A 139 -1.32 12.10 19.21
C TRP A 139 -1.43 10.59 19.33
N ILE A 140 -2.60 10.05 19.70
CA ILE A 140 -2.84 8.60 19.72
C ILE A 140 -2.59 7.99 18.33
N PHE A 141 -3.07 8.61 17.24
CA PHE A 141 -2.80 8.13 15.88
C PHE A 141 -1.31 8.21 15.52
N ALA A 142 -0.63 9.28 15.91
CA ALA A 142 0.82 9.38 15.74
C ALA A 142 1.52 8.24 16.50
N GLY A 143 1.09 7.93 17.72
CA GLY A 143 1.58 6.78 18.50
C GLY A 143 1.32 5.44 17.81
N LEU A 144 0.16 5.27 17.17
CA LEU A 144 -0.16 4.06 16.40
C LEU A 144 0.82 3.89 15.22
N THR A 145 1.28 4.96 14.58
CA THR A 145 2.27 4.89 13.50
C THR A 145 3.54 4.17 13.94
N VAL A 146 4.14 4.59 15.05
CA VAL A 146 5.38 3.96 15.57
C VAL A 146 5.13 2.52 16.02
N MET A 147 3.95 2.25 16.59
CA MET A 147 3.53 0.89 16.94
C MET A 147 3.52 -0.03 15.71
N VAL A 148 2.92 0.44 14.61
CA VAL A 148 2.84 -0.31 13.35
C VAL A 148 4.23 -0.45 12.70
N ILE A 149 5.06 0.60 12.71
CA ILE A 149 6.45 0.52 12.22
C ILE A 149 7.23 -0.58 12.94
N PHE A 150 7.14 -0.64 14.28
CA PHE A 150 7.84 -1.66 15.06
C PHE A 150 7.36 -3.07 14.72
N ILE A 151 6.04 -3.26 14.63
CA ILE A 151 5.44 -4.57 14.28
C ILE A 151 5.87 -4.98 12.88
N TYR A 152 5.78 -4.06 11.92
CA TYR A 152 6.11 -4.31 10.53
C TYR A 152 7.60 -4.60 10.32
N GLY A 153 8.48 -3.82 10.96
CA GLY A 153 9.93 -4.05 10.92
C GLY A 153 10.35 -5.36 11.59
N THR A 154 9.69 -5.75 12.68
CA THR A 154 9.91 -7.06 13.32
C THR A 154 9.47 -8.20 12.42
N PHE A 155 8.32 -8.03 11.75
CA PHE A 155 7.79 -9.02 10.81
C PHE A 155 8.70 -9.21 9.60
N LEU A 156 9.19 -8.13 8.98
CA LEU A 156 10.02 -8.22 7.77
C LEU A 156 11.41 -8.82 8.03
N SER A 157 11.95 -8.65 9.24
CA SER A 157 13.29 -9.11 9.61
C SER A 157 13.31 -10.42 10.40
N ASP A 158 12.15 -10.99 10.73
CA ASP A 158 11.96 -12.11 11.65
C ASP A 158 12.69 -11.92 13.00
N SER A 159 12.99 -10.67 13.37
CA SER A 159 13.81 -10.33 14.53
C SER A 159 13.36 -9.03 15.17
N VAL A 160 13.31 -9.02 16.51
CA VAL A 160 12.98 -7.82 17.28
C VAL A 160 13.97 -6.69 17.01
N ALA A 161 15.23 -7.02 16.69
CA ALA A 161 16.26 -6.03 16.36
C ALA A 161 15.91 -5.18 15.13
N GLY A 162 15.26 -5.76 14.12
CA GLY A 162 14.81 -5.00 12.95
C GLY A 162 13.69 -4.02 13.29
N GLY A 163 12.78 -4.41 14.18
CA GLY A 163 11.77 -3.50 14.73
C GLY A 163 12.37 -2.30 15.47
N PHE A 164 13.37 -2.53 16.32
CA PHE A 164 14.11 -1.44 16.99
C PHE A 164 14.81 -0.53 15.97
N LEU A 165 15.49 -1.10 14.98
CA LEU A 165 16.18 -0.33 13.94
C LEU A 165 15.20 0.58 13.18
N SER A 166 14.04 0.07 12.76
CA SER A 166 13.02 0.86 12.07
C SER A 166 12.50 2.02 12.91
N VAL A 167 12.28 1.82 14.21
CA VAL A 167 11.84 2.87 15.13
C VAL A 167 12.93 3.94 15.33
N ILE A 168 14.20 3.53 15.48
CA ILE A 168 15.33 4.48 15.60
C ILE A 168 15.46 5.32 14.32
N CYS A 169 15.40 4.69 13.14
CA CYS A 169 15.44 5.40 11.86
C CYS A 169 14.27 6.40 11.72
N PHE A 170 13.08 6.03 12.19
CA PHE A 170 11.92 6.92 12.20
C PHE A 170 12.14 8.14 13.11
N PHE A 171 12.57 7.94 14.36
CA PHE A 171 12.81 9.06 15.28
C PHE A 171 13.94 9.99 14.80
N TYR A 172 15.00 9.42 14.22
CA TYR A 172 16.12 10.22 13.71
C TYR A 172 15.74 11.09 12.50
N ASN A 173 14.75 10.65 11.72
CA ASN A 173 14.23 11.37 10.55
C ASN A 173 12.81 11.93 10.78
N HIS A 174 12.39 12.10 12.05
CA HIS A 174 11.00 12.40 12.40
C HIS A 174 10.45 13.63 11.65
N ASN A 175 11.25 14.69 11.51
CA ASN A 175 10.87 15.92 10.82
C ASN A 175 10.54 15.74 9.34
N GLU A 176 11.21 14.80 8.65
CA GLU A 176 10.98 14.53 7.23
C GLU A 176 9.90 13.43 7.06
N CYS A 177 9.71 12.55 8.04
CA CYS A 177 8.70 11.49 8.00
C CYS A 177 7.29 11.96 8.36
N THR A 178 7.16 12.96 9.24
CA THR A 178 5.85 13.45 9.66
C THR A 178 5.88 14.92 10.06
N ARG A 179 4.80 15.64 9.77
CA ARG A 179 4.57 17.02 10.20
C ARG A 179 3.56 17.12 11.34
N VAL A 180 3.22 16.02 12.00
CA VAL A 180 2.20 15.95 13.06
C VAL A 180 2.45 16.93 14.21
N GLN A 181 3.72 17.24 14.52
CA GLN A 181 4.09 18.23 15.54
C GLN A 181 3.80 19.68 15.13
N TRP A 182 3.76 20.01 13.84
CA TRP A 182 3.57 21.38 13.34
C TRP A 182 2.13 21.62 12.91
N SER A 183 1.54 20.57 12.32
CA SER A 183 0.20 20.60 11.77
C SER A 183 -0.59 19.34 12.17
N PRO A 184 -0.96 19.19 13.47
CA PRO A 184 -1.60 17.97 13.95
C PRO A 184 -2.95 17.62 13.26
N PRO A 185 -3.90 18.56 13.07
CA PRO A 185 -5.24 18.29 12.51
C PRO A 185 -5.30 17.86 11.04
N LEU A 186 -4.17 17.58 10.39
CA LEU A 186 -4.15 17.21 8.98
C LEU A 186 -4.55 15.75 8.76
N ARG A 187 -5.20 15.51 7.61
CA ARG A 187 -5.77 14.21 7.24
C ARG A 187 -4.73 13.12 7.11
N GLU A 188 -3.55 13.44 6.55
CA GLU A 188 -2.52 12.43 6.39
C GLU A 188 -2.03 11.89 7.74
N ASN A 189 -2.09 12.66 8.84
CA ASN A 189 -1.68 12.17 10.16
C ASN A 189 -2.60 11.05 10.66
N PHE A 190 -3.90 11.12 10.39
CA PHE A 190 -4.85 10.06 10.73
C PHE A 190 -4.69 8.82 9.83
N SER A 191 -4.40 9.03 8.55
CA SER A 191 -4.31 7.94 7.56
C SER A 191 -2.96 7.21 7.60
N TYR A 192 -1.89 7.89 8.00
CA TYR A 192 -0.53 7.34 8.00
C TYR A 192 -0.37 5.98 8.70
N PRO A 193 -0.88 5.75 9.93
CA PRO A 193 -0.79 4.42 10.55
C PRO A 193 -1.53 3.35 9.75
N PHE A 194 -2.66 3.71 9.13
CA PHE A 194 -3.44 2.77 8.33
C PHE A 194 -2.79 2.47 6.98
N ILE A 195 -2.08 3.41 6.37
CA ILE A 195 -1.29 3.16 5.17
C ILE A 195 -0.20 2.13 5.46
N LEU A 196 0.52 2.29 6.57
CA LEU A 196 1.54 1.32 6.99
C LEU A 196 0.93 -0.03 7.37
N MET A 197 -0.24 -0.01 8.01
CA MET A 197 -0.98 -1.22 8.34
C MET A 197 -1.45 -1.93 7.08
N GLU A 198 -1.90 -1.19 6.06
CA GLU A 198 -2.28 -1.72 4.75
C GLU A 198 -1.08 -2.40 4.09
N MET A 199 0.11 -1.77 4.07
CA MET A 199 1.33 -2.38 3.55
C MET A 199 1.68 -3.70 4.26
N TYR A 200 1.49 -3.75 5.58
CA TYR A 200 1.60 -4.99 6.35
C TYR A 200 0.50 -6.01 5.98
N CYS A 201 -0.76 -5.58 5.83
CA CYS A 201 -1.89 -6.44 5.45
C CYS A 201 -1.71 -7.09 4.07
N ILE A 202 -1.05 -6.42 3.11
CA ILE A 202 -0.68 -7.01 1.80
C ILE A 202 0.21 -8.23 2.00
N SER A 203 1.23 -8.12 2.87
CA SER A 203 2.14 -9.24 3.15
C SER A 203 1.43 -10.44 3.79
N MET A 204 0.26 -10.21 4.41
CA MET A 204 -0.61 -11.21 5.03
C MET A 204 -1.81 -11.64 4.15
N LEU A 205 -1.97 -11.07 2.96
CA LEU A 205 -3.13 -11.26 2.07
C LEU A 205 -4.50 -10.91 2.69
N LYS A 206 -4.55 -10.01 3.68
CA LYS A 206 -5.78 -9.59 4.40
C LYS A 206 -6.11 -8.12 4.17
N VAL A 207 -6.34 -7.74 2.92
CA VAL A 207 -6.22 -6.34 2.49
C VAL A 207 -7.51 -5.51 2.64
N ALA A 208 -8.70 -6.12 2.51
CA ALA A 208 -9.97 -5.41 2.35
C ALA A 208 -10.30 -4.38 3.45
N TRP A 209 -10.22 -4.77 4.72
CA TRP A 209 -10.51 -3.87 5.84
C TRP A 209 -9.50 -2.73 5.97
N CYS A 210 -8.21 -3.02 5.74
CA CYS A 210 -7.14 -2.03 5.81
C CYS A 210 -7.32 -0.97 4.69
N THR A 211 -7.64 -1.40 3.47
CA THR A 211 -7.95 -0.50 2.34
C THR A 211 -9.16 0.38 2.63
N TRP A 212 -10.25 -0.18 3.18
CA TRP A 212 -11.43 0.59 3.56
C TRP A 212 -11.09 1.72 4.55
N THR A 213 -10.34 1.40 5.62
CA THR A 213 -9.94 2.41 6.63
C THR A 213 -9.07 3.51 6.04
N VAL A 214 -8.15 3.19 5.12
CA VAL A 214 -7.28 4.17 4.46
C VAL A 214 -8.10 5.14 3.60
N LEU A 215 -9.01 4.61 2.78
CA LEU A 215 -9.84 5.42 1.88
C LEU A 215 -10.79 6.34 2.65
N VAL A 216 -11.39 5.85 3.74
CA VAL A 216 -12.32 6.63 4.56
C VAL A 216 -11.61 7.70 5.41
N THR A 217 -10.33 7.52 5.74
CA THR A 217 -9.57 8.46 6.57
C THR A 217 -8.86 9.54 5.78
N TRP A 218 -8.66 9.39 4.47
CA TRP A 218 -8.02 10.43 3.67
C TRP A 218 -8.41 10.36 2.20
N GLN A 219 -8.87 11.50 1.66
CA GLN A 219 -9.35 11.64 0.28
C GLN A 219 -8.27 11.34 -0.78
N PHE A 220 -7.01 11.70 -0.50
CA PHE A 220 -5.91 11.53 -1.45
C PHE A 220 -5.19 10.18 -1.31
N SER A 221 -5.62 9.34 -0.37
CA SER A 221 -5.02 8.02 -0.15
C SER A 221 -5.12 7.11 -1.38
N GLN A 222 -6.11 7.32 -2.24
CA GLN A 222 -6.25 6.65 -3.54
C GLN A 222 -5.00 6.77 -4.41
N PHE A 223 -4.24 7.87 -4.33
CA PHE A 223 -2.99 8.04 -5.08
C PHE A 223 -1.87 7.17 -4.51
N VAL A 224 -1.79 7.05 -3.18
CA VAL A 224 -0.82 6.15 -2.53
C VAL A 224 -1.11 4.69 -2.92
N LEU A 225 -2.37 4.27 -2.83
CA LEU A 225 -2.79 2.91 -3.23
C LEU A 225 -2.62 2.67 -4.73
N THR A 226 -2.77 3.70 -5.57
CA THR A 226 -2.44 3.64 -7.01
C THR A 226 -0.97 3.30 -7.21
N THR A 227 -0.04 3.97 -6.52
CA THR A 227 1.40 3.68 -6.66
C THR A 227 1.74 2.26 -6.25
N GLN A 228 1.16 1.78 -5.16
CA GLN A 228 1.29 0.40 -4.70
C GLN A 228 0.76 -0.60 -5.73
N LEU A 229 -0.40 -0.32 -6.35
CA LEU A 229 -0.96 -1.17 -7.40
C LEU A 229 -0.06 -1.24 -8.64
N VAL A 230 0.54 -0.10 -9.03
CA VAL A 230 1.54 -0.07 -10.11
C VAL A 230 2.75 -0.94 -9.77
N VAL A 231 3.25 -0.87 -8.53
CA VAL A 231 4.37 -1.73 -8.07
C VAL A 231 3.98 -3.20 -8.10
N LEU A 232 2.77 -3.57 -7.66
CA LEU A 232 2.29 -4.97 -7.69
C LEU A 232 2.18 -5.51 -9.12
N VAL A 233 1.64 -4.71 -10.05
CA VAL A 233 1.59 -5.08 -11.47
C VAL A 233 2.99 -5.21 -12.05
N PHE A 234 3.90 -4.28 -11.71
CA PHE A 234 5.29 -4.38 -12.14
C PHE A 234 5.96 -5.67 -11.62
N MET A 235 5.79 -6.00 -10.34
CA MET A 235 6.29 -7.25 -9.76
C MET A 235 5.68 -8.49 -10.44
N PHE A 236 4.40 -8.46 -10.79
CA PHE A 236 3.76 -9.53 -11.56
C PHE A 236 4.37 -9.68 -12.96
N THR A 237 4.64 -8.58 -13.68
CA THR A 237 5.32 -8.65 -15.00
C THR A 237 6.73 -9.24 -14.90
N LEU A 238 7.44 -9.04 -13.79
CA LEU A 238 8.74 -9.66 -13.52
C LEU A 238 8.65 -11.12 -13.03
N ASN A 239 7.45 -11.71 -12.96
CA ASN A 239 7.18 -13.03 -12.39
C ASN A 239 7.69 -13.19 -10.94
N LEU A 240 7.68 -12.10 -10.16
CA LEU A 240 8.00 -12.11 -8.73
C LEU A 240 6.82 -12.58 -7.87
N ILE A 241 5.61 -12.34 -8.35
CA ILE A 241 4.35 -12.64 -7.67
C ILE A 241 3.54 -13.59 -8.56
N ASP A 242 2.91 -14.59 -7.95
CA ASP A 242 2.02 -15.51 -8.64
C ASP A 242 0.65 -14.88 -8.94
N LYS A 243 -0.01 -15.40 -9.98
CA LYS A 243 -1.33 -14.94 -10.43
C LYS A 243 -2.36 -14.94 -9.30
N LEU A 244 -2.37 -15.98 -8.46
CA LEU A 244 -3.36 -16.13 -7.39
C LEU A 244 -3.17 -15.06 -6.33
N THR A 245 -1.94 -14.84 -5.87
CA THR A 245 -1.62 -13.77 -4.90
C THR A 245 -2.03 -12.39 -5.41
N LEU A 246 -1.72 -12.05 -6.67
CA LEU A 246 -2.14 -10.76 -7.23
C LEU A 246 -3.67 -10.61 -7.26
N LEU A 247 -4.39 -11.63 -7.71
CA LEU A 247 -5.85 -11.60 -7.76
C LEU A 247 -6.48 -11.48 -6.37
N VAL A 248 -5.97 -12.19 -5.37
CA VAL A 248 -6.45 -12.10 -3.98
C VAL A 248 -6.28 -10.68 -3.44
N ILE A 249 -5.12 -10.05 -3.69
CA ILE A 249 -4.88 -8.66 -3.25
C ILE A 249 -5.84 -7.70 -3.96
N VAL A 250 -5.98 -7.81 -5.29
CA VAL A 250 -6.83 -6.91 -6.08
C VAL A 250 -8.31 -7.06 -5.73
N PHE A 251 -8.83 -8.29 -5.60
CA PHE A 251 -10.21 -8.51 -5.16
C PHE A 251 -10.44 -8.02 -3.73
N GLY A 252 -9.47 -8.20 -2.83
CA GLY A 252 -9.52 -7.61 -1.49
C GLY A 252 -9.65 -6.08 -1.53
N GLN A 253 -8.85 -5.42 -2.37
CA GLN A 253 -8.92 -3.97 -2.54
C GLN A 253 -10.24 -3.52 -3.19
N ILE A 254 -10.79 -4.27 -4.16
CA ILE A 254 -12.12 -3.99 -4.74
C ILE A 254 -13.20 -4.01 -3.65
N ILE A 255 -13.20 -5.01 -2.76
CA ILE A 255 -14.13 -5.06 -1.63
C ILE A 255 -13.94 -3.84 -0.73
N GLY A 256 -12.69 -3.46 -0.45
CA GLY A 256 -12.37 -2.26 0.32
C GLY A 256 -12.91 -0.97 -0.31
N VAL A 257 -12.78 -0.82 -1.64
CA VAL A 257 -13.35 0.32 -2.39
C VAL A 257 -14.86 0.34 -2.29
N ILE A 258 -15.54 -0.80 -2.50
CA ILE A 258 -17.01 -0.87 -2.42
C ILE A 258 -17.49 -0.46 -1.03
N LEU A 259 -16.84 -0.95 0.03
CA LEU A 259 -17.17 -0.56 1.41
C LEU A 259 -16.91 0.93 1.66
N ALA A 260 -15.84 1.48 1.07
CA ALA A 260 -15.51 2.90 1.21
C ALA A 260 -16.49 3.80 0.45
N ASP A 261 -16.92 3.39 -0.74
CA ASP A 261 -17.91 4.10 -1.54
C ASP A 261 -19.28 4.16 -0.84
N ILE A 262 -19.72 3.04 -0.26
CA ILE A 262 -20.94 2.99 0.57
C ILE A 262 -20.80 3.92 1.78
N ALA A 263 -19.65 3.91 2.46
CA ALA A 263 -19.42 4.82 3.59
C ALA A 263 -19.38 6.29 3.14
N LEU A 264 -18.81 6.60 1.99
CA LEU A 264 -18.67 7.96 1.49
C LEU A 264 -19.88 8.44 0.66
N PHE A 265 -21.04 7.78 0.78
CA PHE A 265 -22.28 8.15 0.10
C PHE A 265 -22.16 8.25 -1.43
N GLY A 266 -21.37 7.38 -2.06
CA GLY A 266 -21.16 7.41 -3.51
C GLY A 266 -20.25 8.55 -3.93
N ASN A 267 -19.08 8.71 -3.30
CA ASN A 267 -18.14 9.78 -3.63
C ASN A 267 -17.63 9.62 -5.07
N GLU A 268 -18.06 10.53 -5.94
CA GLU A 268 -17.74 10.52 -7.36
C GLU A 268 -16.23 10.60 -7.64
N MET A 269 -15.46 11.28 -6.77
CA MET A 269 -14.00 11.38 -6.90
C MET A 269 -13.33 10.02 -6.71
N LEU A 270 -13.81 9.21 -5.76
CA LEU A 270 -13.29 7.86 -5.54
C LEU A 270 -13.64 6.94 -6.71
N LEU A 271 -14.90 6.97 -7.16
CA LEU A 271 -15.38 6.12 -8.26
C LEU A 271 -14.67 6.41 -9.59
N CYS A 272 -14.41 7.69 -9.90
CA CYS A 272 -13.73 8.11 -11.12
C CYS A 272 -12.19 8.10 -11.02
N SER A 273 -11.64 7.61 -9.91
CA SER A 273 -10.20 7.63 -9.67
C SER A 273 -9.42 6.69 -10.59
N VAL A 274 -8.13 6.98 -10.76
CA VAL A 274 -7.20 6.08 -11.47
C VAL A 274 -7.11 4.73 -10.76
N PHE A 275 -7.21 4.74 -9.41
CA PHE A 275 -7.15 3.55 -8.58
C PHE A 275 -8.28 2.56 -8.89
N THR A 276 -9.53 3.01 -8.83
CA THR A 276 -10.71 2.17 -9.09
C THR A 276 -10.72 1.65 -10.53
N CYS A 277 -10.33 2.48 -11.49
CA CYS A 277 -10.22 2.07 -12.89
C CYS A 277 -9.16 0.97 -13.07
N MET A 278 -7.99 1.10 -12.46
CA MET A 278 -6.96 0.06 -12.52
C MET A 278 -7.40 -1.23 -11.82
N LEU A 279 -8.06 -1.14 -10.65
CA LEU A 279 -8.57 -2.32 -9.94
C LEU A 279 -9.57 -3.11 -10.79
N ILE A 280 -10.41 -2.46 -11.59
CA ILE A 280 -11.35 -3.13 -12.50
C ILE A 280 -10.60 -3.75 -13.69
N CYS A 281 -9.63 -3.03 -14.26
CA CYS A 281 -8.89 -3.52 -15.42
C CYS A 281 -8.00 -4.72 -15.09
N ILE A 282 -7.28 -4.73 -13.96
CA ILE A 282 -6.27 -5.78 -13.68
C ILE A 282 -6.85 -7.21 -13.71
N PRO A 283 -7.96 -7.55 -13.03
CA PRO A 283 -8.53 -8.90 -13.09
C PRO A 283 -8.98 -9.29 -14.49
N ILE A 284 -9.58 -8.37 -15.24
CA ILE A 284 -9.99 -8.61 -16.64
C ILE A 284 -8.76 -8.97 -17.48
N PHE A 285 -7.67 -8.21 -17.34
CA PHE A 285 -6.44 -8.47 -18.06
C PHE A 285 -5.78 -9.79 -17.65
N VAL A 286 -5.65 -10.05 -16.34
CA VAL A 286 -5.00 -11.26 -15.82
C VAL A 286 -5.79 -12.54 -16.13
N LEU A 287 -7.13 -12.47 -16.17
CA LEU A 287 -7.98 -13.62 -16.46
C LEU A 287 -8.25 -13.82 -17.96
N CYS A 288 -8.45 -12.75 -18.73
CA CYS A 288 -8.80 -12.86 -20.15
C CYS A 288 -7.60 -12.86 -21.10
N LEU A 289 -6.45 -12.30 -20.69
CA LEU A 289 -5.24 -12.17 -21.53
C LEU A 289 -4.07 -13.00 -20.98
N GLU A 290 -4.34 -14.06 -20.24
CA GLU A 290 -3.35 -14.98 -19.65
C GLU A 290 -2.33 -15.46 -20.69
N HIS A 291 -2.78 -15.78 -21.91
CA HIS A 291 -1.92 -16.29 -22.97
C HIS A 291 -0.79 -15.30 -23.37
N LEU A 292 -1.01 -13.98 -23.25
CA LEU A 292 0.01 -12.98 -23.58
C LEU A 292 1.10 -12.89 -22.50
N PHE A 293 0.80 -13.27 -21.26
CA PHE A 293 1.75 -13.28 -20.15
C PHE A 293 2.62 -14.54 -20.09
N GLU A 294 2.14 -15.67 -20.63
CA GLU A 294 2.90 -16.93 -20.65
C GLU A 294 4.08 -16.92 -21.63
N GLN A 295 4.16 -15.95 -22.55
CA GLN A 295 5.29 -15.84 -23.46
C GLN A 295 6.55 -15.33 -22.71
N SER A 296 7.65 -16.08 -22.85
CA SER A 296 8.89 -15.85 -22.09
C SER A 296 9.58 -14.51 -22.38
N LEU A 297 9.30 -13.90 -23.52
CA LEU A 297 9.96 -12.69 -23.99
C LEU A 297 9.46 -11.44 -23.23
N VAL A 298 10.42 -10.69 -22.67
CA VAL A 298 10.18 -9.47 -21.87
C VAL A 298 9.38 -8.41 -22.63
N TYR A 299 9.54 -8.34 -23.97
CA TYR A 299 8.81 -7.40 -24.81
C TYR A 299 7.29 -7.57 -24.75
N TYR A 300 6.77 -8.80 -24.76
CA TYR A 300 5.32 -9.02 -24.67
C TYR A 300 4.77 -8.59 -23.31
N ARG A 301 5.52 -8.81 -22.23
CA ARG A 301 5.12 -8.40 -20.87
C ARG A 301 5.10 -6.87 -20.71
N LEU A 302 6.08 -6.17 -21.29
CA LEU A 302 6.08 -4.70 -21.35
C LEU A 302 4.92 -4.17 -22.20
N PHE A 303 4.65 -4.81 -23.34
CA PHE A 303 3.51 -4.45 -24.17
C PHE A 303 2.18 -4.63 -23.40
N THR A 304 2.03 -5.71 -22.64
CA THR A 304 0.82 -5.93 -21.82
C THR A 304 0.65 -4.87 -20.74
N LEU A 305 1.74 -4.40 -20.12
CA LEU A 305 1.70 -3.28 -19.17
C LEU A 305 1.18 -2.00 -19.84
N THR A 306 1.69 -1.66 -21.04
CA THR A 306 1.23 -0.47 -21.76
C THR A 306 -0.25 -0.55 -22.12
N LEU A 307 -0.72 -1.73 -22.50
CA LEU A 307 -2.14 -1.96 -22.83
C LEU A 307 -3.04 -1.82 -21.59
N LEU A 308 -2.59 -2.33 -20.42
CA LEU A 308 -3.31 -2.15 -19.15
C LEU A 308 -3.44 -0.67 -18.78
N CYS A 309 -2.35 0.10 -18.86
CA CYS A 309 -2.37 1.53 -18.57
C CYS A 309 -3.30 2.28 -19.51
N LEU A 310 -3.26 1.98 -20.81
CA LEU A 310 -4.16 2.58 -21.80
C LEU A 310 -5.62 2.24 -21.50
N ALA A 311 -5.92 0.99 -21.16
CA ALA A 311 -7.28 0.57 -20.81
C ALA A 311 -7.80 1.28 -19.55
N ALA A 312 -6.96 1.42 -18.51
CA ALA A 312 -7.32 2.14 -17.30
C ALA A 312 -7.58 3.63 -17.57
N ILE A 313 -6.77 4.28 -18.42
CA ILE A 313 -6.98 5.68 -18.82
C ILE A 313 -8.27 5.84 -19.63
N LEU A 314 -8.53 4.95 -20.59
CA LEU A 314 -9.76 4.98 -21.38
C LEU A 314 -11.00 4.73 -20.51
N LEU A 315 -10.92 3.82 -19.54
CA LEU A 315 -11.98 3.58 -18.57
C LEU A 315 -12.20 4.82 -17.71
N LYS A 316 -11.14 5.45 -17.21
CA LYS A 316 -11.22 6.71 -16.47
C LYS A 316 -11.98 7.77 -17.27
N ILE A 317 -11.55 8.05 -18.50
CA ILE A 317 -12.19 9.06 -19.36
C ILE A 317 -13.69 8.76 -19.52
N LYS A 318 -14.06 7.49 -19.76
CA LYS A 318 -15.47 7.08 -19.87
C LYS A 318 -16.24 7.29 -18.56
N MET A 319 -15.67 6.92 -17.42
CA MET A 319 -16.29 7.10 -16.10
C MET A 319 -16.48 8.59 -15.79
N THR A 320 -15.46 9.42 -16.04
CA THR A 320 -15.54 10.88 -15.88
C THR A 320 -16.65 11.49 -16.73
N ILE A 321 -16.80 11.06 -17.99
CA ILE A 321 -17.89 11.53 -18.86
C ILE A 321 -19.26 11.04 -18.36
N LEU A 322 -19.36 9.79 -17.89
CA LEU A 322 -20.61 9.21 -17.39
C LEU A 322 -21.15 9.96 -16.16
N PHE A 323 -20.26 10.28 -15.22
CA PHE A 323 -20.62 11.00 -13.99
C PHE A 323 -20.60 12.53 -14.15
N GLY A 324 -20.21 13.05 -15.32
CA GLY A 324 -20.22 14.49 -15.60
C GLY A 324 -19.22 15.30 -14.78
N ASN A 325 -18.20 14.65 -14.21
CA ASN A 325 -17.35 15.25 -13.19
C ASN A 325 -16.11 15.92 -13.82
N ALA A 326 -16.06 17.25 -13.88
CA ALA A 326 -14.98 18.00 -14.53
C ALA A 326 -13.78 18.33 -13.60
N ASP A 327 -13.95 18.14 -12.30
CA ASP A 327 -13.04 18.64 -11.24
C ASP A 327 -11.63 17.99 -11.27
N ASP A 328 -11.51 16.75 -11.74
CA ASP A 328 -10.26 15.99 -11.71
C ASP A 328 -9.23 16.39 -12.78
N SER A 329 -9.61 17.29 -13.69
CA SER A 329 -8.73 17.77 -14.76
C SER A 329 -7.57 18.61 -14.22
N HIS A 330 -7.74 19.26 -13.06
CA HIS A 330 -6.75 20.14 -12.45
C HIS A 330 -5.42 19.44 -12.10
N VAL A 331 -5.46 18.22 -11.56
CA VAL A 331 -4.23 17.48 -11.19
C VAL A 331 -3.36 17.20 -12.43
N ILE A 332 -3.99 16.83 -13.54
CA ILE A 332 -3.29 16.56 -14.80
C ILE A 332 -2.69 17.86 -15.36
N TYR A 333 -3.41 18.98 -15.29
CA TYR A 333 -2.88 20.27 -15.71
C TYR A 333 -1.71 20.76 -14.85
N ILE A 334 -1.76 20.50 -13.53
CA ILE A 334 -0.63 20.78 -12.63
C ILE A 334 0.59 19.97 -13.05
N ILE A 335 0.46 18.66 -13.26
CA ILE A 335 1.58 17.81 -13.73
C ILE A 335 2.10 18.29 -15.09
N LEU A 336 1.19 18.61 -16.03
CA LEU A 336 1.56 19.11 -17.36
C LEU A 336 2.30 20.45 -17.28
N SER A 337 1.92 21.34 -16.36
CA SER A 337 2.59 22.62 -16.14
C SER A 337 4.00 22.48 -15.58
N LYS A 338 4.27 21.39 -14.85
CA LYS A 338 5.60 21.08 -14.31
C LYS A 338 6.50 20.38 -15.33
N LEU A 339 5.93 19.50 -16.17
CA LEU A 339 6.69 18.73 -17.17
C LEU A 339 6.83 19.46 -18.53
N SER A 340 5.98 20.43 -18.81
CA SER A 340 5.93 21.19 -20.06
C SER A 340 5.91 22.69 -19.79
N LYS A 341 5.83 23.50 -20.87
CA LYS A 341 5.70 24.96 -20.79
C LYS A 341 4.24 25.43 -20.59
N TYR A 342 3.31 24.51 -20.33
CA TYR A 342 1.90 24.82 -20.16
C TYR A 342 1.68 25.66 -18.88
N LYS A 343 0.94 26.76 -18.98
CA LYS A 343 0.57 27.60 -17.84
C LYS A 343 -0.83 28.15 -18.06
N ASP A 344 -1.72 27.91 -17.11
CA ASP A 344 -3.03 28.54 -16.99
C ASP A 344 -3.12 29.26 -15.63
N PHE A 345 -4.22 29.97 -15.39
CA PHE A 345 -4.40 30.68 -14.12
C PHE A 345 -4.39 29.74 -12.90
N HIS A 346 -5.07 28.59 -13.00
CA HIS A 346 -5.18 27.63 -11.90
C HIS A 346 -3.84 26.98 -11.56
N THR A 347 -3.08 26.52 -12.56
CA THR A 347 -1.73 25.97 -12.38
C THR A 347 -0.78 27.01 -11.82
N LEU A 348 -0.85 28.28 -12.25
CA LEU A 348 -0.06 29.35 -11.65
C LEU A 348 -0.43 29.59 -10.18
N LEU A 349 -1.72 29.54 -9.83
CA LEU A 349 -2.18 29.68 -8.45
C LEU A 349 -1.63 28.55 -7.55
N TYR A 350 -1.74 27.29 -7.99
CA TYR A 350 -1.26 26.14 -7.22
C TYR A 350 0.26 26.08 -7.13
N THR A 351 0.97 26.43 -8.21
CA THR A 351 2.45 26.42 -8.22
C THR A 351 3.09 27.57 -7.43
N CYS A 352 2.32 28.51 -6.88
CA CYS A 352 2.82 29.49 -5.93
C CYS A 352 3.01 28.92 -4.51
N ALA A 353 2.33 27.83 -4.17
CA ALA A 353 2.43 27.22 -2.85
C ALA A 353 3.56 26.18 -2.85
N PRO A 354 4.46 26.20 -1.84
CA PRO A 354 5.65 25.32 -1.82
C PRO A 354 5.30 23.83 -1.77
N GLU A 355 4.08 23.48 -1.36
CA GLU A 355 3.59 22.10 -1.28
C GLU A 355 3.44 21.44 -2.66
N PHE A 356 3.25 22.23 -3.73
CA PHE A 356 3.14 21.74 -5.11
C PHE A 356 4.46 21.83 -5.90
N ASP A 357 5.55 22.17 -5.23
CA ASP A 357 6.89 22.21 -5.84
C ASP A 357 7.59 20.86 -5.75
N PHE A 358 8.69 20.73 -6.51
CA PHE A 358 9.54 19.55 -6.42
C PHE A 358 10.16 19.44 -5.04
N LEU A 359 10.45 18.19 -4.63
CA LEU A 359 11.13 17.92 -3.36
C LEU A 359 12.41 18.76 -3.25
N PRO A 360 12.57 19.55 -2.17
CA PRO A 360 13.75 20.38 -2.01
C PRO A 360 15.00 19.49 -1.88
N MET A 361 16.10 19.93 -2.49
CA MET A 361 17.38 19.20 -2.43
C MET A 361 17.89 19.06 -0.99
N GLU A 362 17.49 19.97 -0.09
CA GLU A 362 17.78 19.91 1.34
C GLU A 362 17.27 18.60 1.97
N THR A 363 16.05 18.15 1.63
CA THR A 363 15.52 16.87 2.14
C THR A 363 16.39 15.69 1.70
N VAL A 364 16.83 15.67 0.43
CA VAL A 364 17.70 14.61 -0.08
C VAL A 364 19.06 14.63 0.63
N GLN A 365 19.62 15.82 0.90
CA GLN A 365 20.86 15.97 1.65
C GLN A 365 20.72 15.46 3.09
N LYS A 366 19.68 15.86 3.82
CA LYS A 366 19.41 15.39 5.18
C LYS A 366 19.27 13.86 5.24
N LEU A 367 18.49 13.27 4.32
CA LEU A 367 18.33 11.81 4.24
C LEU A 367 19.62 11.08 3.82
N GLY A 368 20.52 11.76 3.12
CA GLY A 368 21.86 11.29 2.81
C GLY A 368 22.78 11.31 4.04
N GLU A 369 22.76 12.40 4.81
CA GLU A 369 23.54 12.56 6.06
C GLU A 369 23.09 11.58 7.15
N THR A 370 21.80 11.24 7.20
CA THR A 370 21.29 10.22 8.13
C THR A 370 21.59 8.78 7.69
N PHE A 371 22.29 8.60 6.57
CA PHE A 371 22.57 7.32 5.90
C PHE A 371 21.33 6.49 5.54
N LEU A 372 20.11 7.03 5.72
CA LEU A 372 18.88 6.32 5.44
C LEU A 372 18.73 6.03 3.94
N LEU A 373 18.97 7.05 3.10
CA LEU A 373 18.87 6.90 1.65
C LEU A 373 19.96 5.95 1.09
N PRO A 374 21.25 6.07 1.47
CA PRO A 374 22.26 5.07 1.13
C PRO A 374 21.91 3.65 1.58
N ALA A 375 21.43 3.47 2.82
CA ALA A 375 21.06 2.15 3.35
C ALA A 375 19.90 1.54 2.56
N ALA A 376 18.87 2.32 2.25
CA ALA A 376 17.75 1.89 1.40
C ALA A 376 18.24 1.52 -0.02
N GLY A 377 19.16 2.31 -0.58
CA GLY A 377 19.78 2.02 -1.88
C GLY A 377 20.53 0.69 -1.89
N VAL A 378 21.35 0.41 -0.87
CA VAL A 378 22.04 -0.87 -0.72
C VAL A 378 21.04 -2.02 -0.58
N ALA A 379 20.00 -1.86 0.25
CA ALA A 379 18.96 -2.87 0.39
C ALA A 379 18.28 -3.18 -0.95
N LEU A 380 17.87 -2.16 -1.71
CA LEU A 380 17.27 -2.34 -3.04
C LEU A 380 18.23 -3.03 -4.01
N LEU A 381 19.50 -2.64 -4.04
CA LEU A 381 20.51 -3.27 -4.91
C LEU A 381 20.72 -4.74 -4.55
N THR A 382 20.74 -5.10 -3.27
CA THR A 382 20.87 -6.50 -2.84
C THR A 382 19.66 -7.34 -3.24
N VAL A 383 18.45 -6.81 -3.10
CA VAL A 383 17.22 -7.48 -3.54
C VAL A 383 17.21 -7.67 -5.06
N MET A 384 17.58 -6.64 -5.81
CA MET A 384 17.65 -6.73 -7.28
C MET A 384 18.73 -7.71 -7.75
N ALA A 385 19.91 -7.70 -7.12
CA ALA A 385 20.99 -8.62 -7.46
C ALA A 385 20.63 -10.09 -7.17
N THR A 386 20.01 -10.35 -6.02
CA THR A 386 19.56 -11.70 -5.66
C THR A 386 18.44 -12.21 -6.57
N TRP A 387 17.50 -11.34 -6.96
CA TRP A 387 16.50 -11.68 -7.96
C TRP A 387 17.12 -11.98 -9.32
N LEU A 388 18.01 -11.11 -9.82
CA LEU A 388 18.65 -11.29 -11.12
C LEU A 388 19.48 -12.58 -11.17
N TYR A 389 20.18 -12.91 -10.08
CA TYR A 389 20.87 -14.19 -9.94
C TYR A 389 19.90 -15.38 -10.06
N LYS A 390 18.80 -15.38 -9.29
CA LYS A 390 17.79 -16.45 -9.36
C LYS A 390 17.17 -16.57 -10.75
N PHE A 391 16.86 -15.44 -11.39
CA PHE A 391 16.28 -15.39 -12.73
C PHE A 391 17.24 -15.94 -13.80
N LEU A 392 18.52 -15.60 -13.71
CA LEU A 392 19.54 -16.13 -14.63
C LEU A 392 19.73 -17.64 -14.44
N VAL A 393 19.80 -18.12 -13.19
CA VAL A 393 19.93 -19.55 -12.89
C VAL A 393 18.71 -20.34 -13.38
N SER A 394 17.48 -19.85 -13.14
CA SER A 394 16.28 -20.53 -13.62
C SER A 394 16.19 -20.61 -15.15
N ASN A 395 16.65 -19.56 -15.84
CA ASN A 395 16.70 -19.54 -17.31
C ASN A 395 17.79 -20.46 -17.88
N LEU A 396 18.93 -20.59 -17.20
CA LEU A 396 19.98 -21.55 -17.56
C LEU A 396 19.52 -23.00 -17.37
N GLU A 397 18.84 -23.31 -16.26
CA GLU A 397 18.29 -24.65 -16.01
C GLU A 397 17.20 -25.04 -17.02
N THR A 398 16.30 -24.11 -17.38
CA THR A 398 15.27 -24.35 -18.40
C THR A 398 15.85 -24.49 -19.80
N SER A 399 16.90 -23.73 -20.14
CA SER A 399 17.64 -23.88 -21.41
C SER A 399 18.47 -25.17 -21.46
N GLY A 400 18.92 -25.69 -20.30
CA GLY A 400 19.63 -26.97 -20.20
C GLY A 400 18.71 -28.19 -20.32
N LYS A 401 17.46 -28.09 -19.87
CA LYS A 401 16.47 -29.17 -19.95
C LYS A 401 15.87 -29.37 -21.35
N SER A 402 15.87 -28.36 -22.22
CA SER A 402 15.33 -28.49 -23.59
C SER A 402 16.19 -29.35 -24.54
N PHE A 403 17.42 -29.69 -24.16
CA PHE A 403 18.33 -30.53 -24.98
C PHE A 403 18.53 -31.96 -24.47
N LEU A 404 18.05 -32.31 -23.27
CA LEU A 404 17.98 -33.71 -22.82
C LEU A 404 16.55 -34.21 -22.99
N GLY A 405 16.25 -34.76 -24.17
CA GLY A 405 15.06 -35.59 -24.34
C GLY A 405 15.09 -36.77 -23.36
N GLU A 406 13.93 -37.17 -22.83
CA GLU A 406 13.74 -38.29 -21.89
C GLU A 406 14.43 -39.61 -22.31
N TYR A 407 14.83 -39.76 -23.57
CA TYR A 407 15.40 -40.97 -24.15
C TYR A 407 16.80 -40.77 -24.75
N ARG A 408 17.73 -40.12 -24.03
CA ARG A 408 19.14 -40.11 -24.42
C ARG A 408 19.94 -41.18 -23.66
N ASN A 409 19.98 -42.40 -24.21
CA ASN A 409 20.82 -43.49 -23.70
C ASN A 409 21.91 -43.85 -24.73
N VAL A 410 23.09 -43.23 -24.57
CA VAL A 410 24.24 -43.40 -25.48
C VAL A 410 24.75 -44.85 -25.48
N GLU A 411 24.69 -45.53 -24.34
CA GLU A 411 25.15 -46.93 -24.22
C GLU A 411 24.24 -47.88 -25.00
N LEU A 412 22.92 -47.65 -24.94
CA LEU A 412 21.96 -48.43 -25.73
C LEU A 412 22.14 -48.17 -27.23
N GLU A 413 22.36 -46.92 -27.64
CA GLU A 413 22.60 -46.58 -29.05
C GLU A 413 23.87 -47.25 -29.60
N GLN A 414 24.96 -47.26 -28.82
CA GLN A 414 26.20 -47.96 -29.15
C GLN A 414 26.00 -49.48 -29.25
N LEU A 415 25.22 -50.07 -28.34
CA LEU A 415 24.87 -51.50 -28.43
C LEU A 415 24.10 -51.81 -29.71
N LEU A 416 23.09 -51.00 -30.05
CA LEU A 416 22.26 -51.21 -31.24
C LEU A 416 23.06 -51.05 -32.55
N THR A 417 23.94 -50.05 -32.61
CA THR A 417 24.84 -49.86 -33.77
C THR A 417 25.88 -50.98 -33.87
N TRP A 418 26.43 -51.45 -32.75
CA TRP A 418 27.33 -52.60 -32.74
C TRP A 418 26.62 -53.87 -33.24
N VAL A 419 25.40 -54.14 -32.75
CA VAL A 419 24.61 -55.30 -33.20
C VAL A 419 24.36 -55.22 -34.71
N ASN A 420 24.05 -54.04 -35.24
CA ASN A 420 23.76 -53.89 -36.66
C ASN A 420 25.02 -54.06 -37.55
N THR A 421 26.20 -53.68 -37.05
CA THR A 421 27.46 -53.69 -37.82
C THR A 421 28.27 -54.97 -37.67
N MET A 422 28.28 -55.59 -36.49
CA MET A 422 29.16 -56.71 -36.16
C MET A 422 28.46 -58.07 -36.16
N THR A 423 27.12 -58.12 -36.30
CA THR A 423 26.37 -59.37 -36.22
C THR A 423 25.52 -59.64 -37.45
N THR A 424 25.27 -60.92 -37.72
CA THR A 424 24.56 -61.34 -38.93
C THR A 424 23.03 -61.16 -38.80
N PRO A 425 22.33 -60.93 -39.93
CA PRO A 425 21.01 -61.44 -40.28
C PRO A 425 20.13 -62.00 -39.19
N LYS A 426 20.58 -63.20 -38.80
CA LYS A 426 19.87 -64.25 -38.10
C LYS A 426 20.39 -64.43 -36.67
N ALA A 427 21.31 -63.58 -36.22
CA ALA A 427 21.83 -63.62 -34.86
C ALA A 427 20.69 -63.40 -33.87
N VAL A 428 20.61 -64.27 -32.86
CA VAL A 428 19.58 -64.27 -31.84
C VAL A 428 20.16 -63.70 -30.56
N PHE A 429 19.50 -62.72 -29.96
CA PHE A 429 19.97 -62.06 -28.73
C PHE A 429 19.05 -62.38 -27.55
N ALA A 430 19.63 -62.68 -26.39
CA ALA A 430 18.90 -62.87 -25.14
C ALA A 430 19.33 -61.84 -24.10
N GLY A 431 18.38 -61.32 -23.34
CA GLY A 431 18.65 -60.28 -22.35
C GLY A 431 17.38 -59.75 -21.69
N PRO A 432 17.50 -58.72 -20.85
CA PRO A 432 16.36 -58.14 -20.15
C PRO A 432 15.36 -57.52 -21.13
N MET A 433 14.06 -57.71 -20.87
CA MET A 433 12.96 -57.30 -21.74
C MET A 433 13.02 -55.83 -22.21
N PRO A 434 13.36 -54.83 -21.37
CA PRO A 434 13.47 -53.45 -21.83
C PRO A 434 14.53 -53.22 -22.92
N VAL A 435 15.66 -53.93 -22.84
CA VAL A 435 16.75 -53.83 -23.82
C VAL A 435 16.42 -54.61 -25.08
N MET A 436 15.87 -55.81 -24.93
CA MET A 436 15.49 -56.67 -26.06
C MET A 436 14.35 -56.06 -26.90
N ALA A 437 13.40 -55.37 -26.27
CA ALA A 437 12.34 -54.65 -26.99
C ALA A 437 12.92 -53.57 -27.91
N ASN A 438 13.85 -52.76 -27.41
CA ASN A 438 14.54 -51.74 -28.20
C ASN A 438 15.44 -52.36 -29.28
N LEU A 439 16.11 -53.48 -28.99
CA LEU A 439 16.94 -54.21 -29.96
C LEU A 439 16.11 -54.78 -31.11
N MET A 440 15.00 -55.45 -30.81
CA MET A 440 14.07 -55.96 -31.81
C MET A 440 13.49 -54.82 -32.65
N LEU A 441 13.10 -53.71 -32.02
CA LEU A 441 12.53 -52.55 -32.70
C LEU A 441 13.52 -51.92 -33.69
N SER A 442 14.74 -51.64 -33.23
CA SER A 442 15.73 -50.88 -34.00
C SER A 442 16.54 -51.72 -35.00
N THR A 443 16.80 -53.00 -34.70
CA THR A 443 17.66 -53.86 -35.55
C THR A 443 16.89 -54.96 -36.28
N ARG A 444 15.62 -55.21 -35.92
CA ARG A 444 14.79 -56.32 -36.42
C ARG A 444 15.45 -57.70 -36.28
N ARG A 445 16.37 -57.86 -35.33
CA ARG A 445 17.00 -59.15 -35.01
C ARG A 445 16.04 -60.00 -34.17
N PRO A 446 16.02 -61.33 -34.38
CA PRO A 446 15.26 -62.23 -33.51
C PRO A 446 15.80 -62.16 -32.08
N ILE A 447 14.91 -62.10 -31.11
CA ILE A 447 15.25 -62.05 -29.67
C ILE A 447 14.71 -63.29 -28.96
N VAL A 448 15.45 -63.75 -27.96
CA VAL A 448 15.00 -64.73 -26.97
C VAL A 448 14.82 -63.96 -25.66
N ASN A 449 13.62 -63.42 -25.49
CA ASN A 449 13.22 -62.88 -24.20
C ASN A 449 12.85 -64.07 -23.33
N HIS A 450 13.60 -64.34 -22.25
CA HIS A 450 13.23 -65.39 -21.31
C HIS A 450 12.08 -64.83 -20.45
N PRO A 451 10.81 -65.18 -20.70
CA PRO A 451 9.74 -64.78 -19.81
C PRO A 451 9.96 -65.63 -18.56
N HIS A 452 9.93 -65.04 -17.39
CA HIS A 452 9.98 -65.81 -16.16
C HIS A 452 8.99 -67.00 -16.23
N TYR A 453 9.53 -68.22 -16.17
CA TYR A 453 8.91 -69.42 -15.59
C TYR A 453 7.79 -70.22 -16.30
N GLU A 454 7.44 -70.04 -17.58
CA GLU A 454 6.27 -70.80 -18.12
C GLU A 454 6.54 -72.15 -18.83
N ASN A 455 7.76 -72.46 -19.28
CA ASN A 455 8.00 -73.72 -20.00
C ASN A 455 9.13 -74.57 -19.39
N ALA A 456 8.77 -75.66 -18.72
CA ALA A 456 9.69 -76.52 -17.98
C ALA A 456 10.70 -77.26 -18.88
N ALA A 457 10.36 -77.50 -20.15
CA ALA A 457 11.21 -78.26 -21.09
C ALA A 457 12.48 -77.51 -21.52
N LEU A 458 12.49 -76.18 -21.44
CA LEU A 458 13.62 -75.34 -21.89
C LEU A 458 14.71 -75.13 -20.82
N ARG A 459 14.55 -75.67 -19.61
CA ARG A 459 15.51 -75.49 -18.50
C ARG A 459 16.72 -76.43 -18.54
N PHE A 460 16.68 -77.49 -19.35
CA PHE A 460 17.65 -78.58 -19.30
C PHE A 460 18.63 -78.66 -20.48
N VAL A 461 18.68 -77.63 -21.34
CA VAL A 461 19.67 -77.57 -22.42
C VAL A 461 20.51 -76.32 -22.25
N LEU A 462 21.57 -76.45 -21.46
CA LEU A 462 22.76 -75.60 -21.50
C LEU A 462 23.89 -76.42 -22.10
#